data_AF-A0A962IUS8-F1
#
_entry.id   AF-A0A962IUS8-F1
#
_cell.length_a   1.000
_cell.length_b   1.000
_cell.length_c   1.000
_cell.angle_alpha   90.00
_cell.angle_beta   90.00
_cell.angle_gamma   90.00
#
_symmetry.space_group_name_H-M   'P 1'
#
loop_
_entity.id
_entity.type
_entity.pdbx_description
1 polymer ?
#
loop_
_entity_poly.entity_id
_entity_poly.type
_entity_poly.pdbx_seq_one_letter_code
_entity_poly.pdbx_strand_id
1 'polypeptide(L)'
;MTTHSEMPAADRPFKTIFPGALQRPHFLLRIIYLPRTLAYVLAAAVTLAADPLPFSMTLTVSVLAFVLLFPHLLFLACWRWANHAEGARWSMLADSLPVTLLMLVNNFALFPVTSFVSALLMSSLIIAEIRLTLINLMILLAFSSLASPSFTELLADPLQAQVSSVSVLLYSALVATLGFRTSASLGQEGKVYANQHDETRRLVDHLKRYVSPQTWTTDAPPNRSSIALPIATRSLTVNGLAVSFSSRSGARLQ
;
A
#
# COMPACT_ATOMS: atom_id res chain seq x y z
N MET A 1 -29.39 -15.87 44.15
CA MET A 1 -28.00 -16.36 44.12
C MET A 1 -27.60 -16.49 42.66
N THR A 2 -26.91 -15.47 42.16
CA THR A 2 -26.50 -15.28 40.76
C THR A 2 -25.10 -15.83 40.56
N THR A 3 -24.93 -16.83 39.72
CA THR A 3 -23.61 -17.27 39.24
C THR A 3 -23.23 -16.44 38.02
N HIS A 4 -22.17 -15.65 38.20
CA HIS A 4 -21.53 -14.79 37.21
C HIS A 4 -21.10 -15.57 35.95
N SER A 5 -21.44 -15.03 34.79
CA SER A 5 -20.85 -15.37 33.51
C SER A 5 -19.48 -14.70 33.37
N GLU A 6 -18.42 -15.47 33.26
CA GLU A 6 -17.12 -14.98 32.78
C GLU A 6 -17.17 -14.84 31.26
N MET A 7 -16.92 -13.62 30.78
CA MET A 7 -16.72 -13.29 29.39
C MET A 7 -15.21 -13.15 29.15
N PRO A 8 -14.60 -13.85 28.19
CA PRO A 8 -13.18 -13.71 27.91
C PRO A 8 -12.90 -12.36 27.24
N ALA A 9 -12.05 -11.57 27.87
CA ALA A 9 -11.51 -10.32 27.35
C ALA A 9 -10.61 -10.60 26.14
N ALA A 10 -11.16 -10.51 24.93
CA ALA A 10 -10.41 -10.54 23.68
C ALA A 10 -10.02 -9.11 23.25
N ASP A 11 -8.74 -8.98 22.91
CA ASP A 11 -8.13 -7.93 22.10
C ASP A 11 -8.22 -6.48 22.56
N ARG A 12 -7.24 -6.09 23.38
CA ARG A 12 -6.62 -4.77 23.21
C ARG A 12 -5.27 -4.97 22.51
N PRO A 13 -5.02 -4.35 21.34
CA PRO A 13 -3.73 -4.47 20.68
C PRO A 13 -2.67 -3.83 21.57
N PHE A 14 -1.75 -4.68 22.02
CA PHE A 14 -0.59 -4.34 22.83
C PHE A 14 0.27 -3.33 22.05
N LYS A 15 0.26 -2.08 22.50
CA LYS A 15 1.18 -1.04 22.04
C LYS A 15 2.58 -1.43 22.54
N THR A 16 3.33 -2.18 21.74
CA THR A 16 4.74 -2.49 22.03
C THR A 16 5.56 -1.22 21.92
N ILE A 17 5.91 -0.66 23.08
CA ILE A 17 6.85 0.45 23.25
C ILE A 17 8.24 -0.17 23.46
N PHE A 18 8.85 -0.82 22.45
CA PHE A 18 10.30 -1.08 22.43
C PHE A 18 10.79 -1.32 20.98
N PRO A 19 11.84 -0.62 20.52
CA PRO A 19 12.40 -0.74 19.17
C PRO A 19 13.46 -1.85 19.17
N GLY A 20 13.19 -2.99 18.54
CA GLY A 20 14.24 -4.01 18.40
C GLY A 20 13.80 -5.46 18.19
N ALA A 21 12.51 -5.79 18.36
CA ALA A 21 12.02 -7.04 17.80
C ALA A 21 12.09 -6.93 16.27
N LEU A 22 12.87 -7.80 15.63
CA LEU A 22 12.95 -7.93 14.16
C LEU A 22 11.54 -8.21 13.62
N GLN A 23 10.79 -7.13 13.37
CA GLN A 23 9.48 -7.21 12.76
C GLN A 23 9.65 -7.84 11.38
N ARG A 24 8.86 -8.88 11.13
CA ARG A 24 8.81 -9.48 9.79
C ARG A 24 8.48 -8.37 8.79
N PRO A 25 9.16 -8.35 7.63
CA PRO A 25 8.91 -7.33 6.62
C PRO A 25 7.44 -7.42 6.17
N HIS A 26 6.80 -6.26 6.05
CA HIS A 26 5.42 -6.16 5.59
C HIS A 26 5.24 -6.91 4.25
N PHE A 27 4.12 -7.64 4.11
CA PHE A 27 3.87 -8.49 2.94
C PHE A 27 4.05 -7.77 1.60
N LEU A 28 3.57 -6.52 1.51
CA LEU A 28 3.74 -5.66 0.33
C LEU A 28 5.22 -5.46 -0.06
N LEU A 29 6.13 -5.26 0.89
CA LEU A 29 7.56 -5.07 0.60
C LEU A 29 8.14 -6.31 -0.10
N ARG A 30 7.71 -7.51 0.30
CA ARG A 30 8.18 -8.76 -0.27
C ARG A 30 7.66 -8.99 -1.68
N ILE A 31 6.40 -8.62 -1.94
CA ILE A 31 5.81 -8.71 -3.29
C ILE A 31 6.45 -7.72 -4.25
N ILE A 32 6.76 -6.50 -3.80
CA ILE A 32 7.36 -5.45 -4.65
C ILE A 32 8.81 -5.80 -5.00
N TYR A 33 9.54 -6.37 -4.05
CA TYR A 33 10.98 -6.58 -4.17
C TYR A 33 11.38 -7.46 -5.36
N LEU A 34 10.70 -8.60 -5.57
CA LEU A 34 11.05 -9.56 -6.62
C LEU A 34 10.88 -9.02 -8.05
N PRO A 35 9.71 -8.48 -8.47
CA PRO A 35 9.58 -7.90 -9.80
C PRO A 35 10.49 -6.69 -9.98
N ARG A 36 10.72 -5.89 -8.93
CA ARG A 36 11.64 -4.75 -8.96
C ARG A 36 13.08 -5.17 -9.23
N THR A 37 13.60 -6.18 -8.53
CA THR A 37 14.98 -6.67 -8.78
C THR A 37 15.13 -7.25 -10.18
N LEU A 38 14.14 -8.02 -10.66
CA LEU A 38 14.15 -8.53 -12.03
C LEU A 38 14.13 -7.42 -13.08
N ALA A 39 13.34 -6.37 -12.88
CA ALA A 39 13.31 -5.21 -13.77
C ALA A 39 14.69 -4.55 -13.88
N TYR A 40 15.40 -4.36 -12.76
CA TYR A 40 16.73 -3.77 -12.76
C TYR A 40 17.80 -4.68 -13.38
N VAL A 41 17.70 -6.00 -13.20
CA VAL A 41 18.60 -6.97 -13.86
C VAL A 41 18.40 -6.95 -15.38
N LEU A 42 17.14 -6.93 -15.84
CA LEU A 42 16.83 -6.80 -17.26
C LEU A 42 17.31 -5.45 -17.82
N ALA A 43 17.12 -4.36 -17.08
CA ALA A 43 17.59 -3.05 -17.50
C ALA A 43 19.12 -2.95 -17.59
N ALA A 44 19.82 -3.61 -16.67
CA ALA A 44 21.26 -3.75 -16.70
C ALA A 44 21.72 -4.54 -17.95
N ALA A 45 21.04 -5.63 -18.28
CA ALA A 45 21.32 -6.42 -19.48
C ALA A 45 21.12 -5.61 -20.78
N VAL A 46 20.04 -4.81 -20.86
CA VAL A 46 19.78 -3.91 -22.01
C VAL A 46 20.87 -2.85 -22.15
N THR A 47 21.38 -2.31 -21.05
CA THR A 47 22.45 -1.30 -21.07
C THR A 47 23.79 -1.90 -21.46
N LEU A 48 24.09 -3.13 -21.04
CA LEU A 48 25.30 -3.87 -21.42
C LEU A 48 25.29 -4.32 -22.88
N ALA A 49 24.10 -4.46 -23.48
CA ALA A 49 23.96 -4.82 -24.89
C ALA A 49 24.18 -3.65 -25.86
N ALA A 50 24.46 -2.44 -25.36
CA ALA A 50 24.78 -1.27 -26.19
C ALA A 50 26.23 -1.33 -26.68
N ASP A 51 26.42 -1.22 -28.00
CA ASP A 51 27.74 -1.10 -28.63
C ASP A 51 27.70 -0.01 -29.73
N PRO A 52 28.54 1.03 -29.69
CA PRO A 52 29.47 1.38 -28.61
C PRO A 52 28.77 1.92 -27.37
N LEU A 53 29.40 1.75 -26.20
CA LEU A 53 28.94 2.41 -24.98
C LEU A 53 29.08 3.93 -25.12
N PRO A 54 28.01 4.72 -24.88
CA PRO A 54 28.04 6.17 -25.06
C PRO A 54 28.90 6.89 -24.01
N PHE A 55 29.14 6.25 -22.86
CA PHE A 55 30.00 6.76 -21.78
C PHE A 55 31.19 5.84 -21.53
N SER A 56 32.17 6.34 -20.78
CA SER A 56 33.32 5.54 -20.37
C SER A 56 32.90 4.27 -19.63
N MET A 57 33.59 3.16 -19.91
CA MET A 57 33.28 1.86 -19.34
C MET A 57 33.21 1.91 -17.79
N THR A 58 34.11 2.65 -17.16
CA THR A 58 34.14 2.84 -15.70
C THR A 58 32.86 3.49 -15.17
N LEU A 59 32.37 4.54 -15.85
CA LEU A 59 31.14 5.24 -15.46
C LEU A 59 29.94 4.30 -15.62
N THR A 60 29.81 3.65 -16.78
CA THR A 60 28.73 2.70 -17.06
C THR A 60 28.67 1.57 -16.03
N VAL A 61 29.81 0.97 -15.70
CA VAL A 61 29.88 -0.10 -14.68
C VAL A 61 29.50 0.42 -13.29
N SER A 62 29.94 1.63 -12.92
CA SER A 62 29.59 2.22 -11.62
C SER A 62 28.08 2.49 -11.50
N VAL A 63 27.45 2.96 -12.58
CA VAL A 63 26.01 3.17 -12.66
C VAL A 63 25.25 1.84 -12.58
N LEU A 64 25.68 0.83 -13.35
CA LEU A 64 25.09 -0.51 -13.30
C LEU A 64 25.15 -1.12 -11.90
N ALA A 65 26.30 -1.00 -11.23
CA ALA A 65 26.46 -1.47 -9.86
C ALA A 65 25.53 -0.73 -8.90
N PHE A 66 25.42 0.59 -9.01
CA PHE A 66 24.48 1.39 -8.22
C PHE A 66 23.02 0.95 -8.44
N VAL A 67 22.61 0.79 -9.70
CA VAL A 67 21.25 0.39 -10.08
C VAL A 67 20.90 -1.00 -9.56
N LEU A 68 21.83 -1.95 -9.61
CA LEU A 68 21.62 -3.30 -9.08
C LEU A 68 21.57 -3.34 -7.55
N LEU A 69 22.34 -2.47 -6.88
CA LEU A 69 22.34 -2.35 -5.43
C LEU A 69 21.08 -1.64 -4.91
N PHE A 70 20.56 -0.69 -5.68
CA PHE A 70 19.42 0.16 -5.32
C PHE A 70 18.17 -0.58 -4.79
N PRO A 71 17.63 -1.63 -5.46
CA PRO A 71 16.46 -2.34 -4.94
C PRO A 71 16.70 -2.99 -3.57
N HIS A 72 17.93 -3.42 -3.28
CA HIS A 72 18.31 -3.98 -1.99
C HIS A 72 18.41 -2.90 -0.91
N LEU A 73 19.00 -1.75 -1.25
CA LEU A 73 19.08 -0.60 -0.34
C LEU A 73 17.69 -0.07 0.01
N LEU A 74 16.80 0.09 -0.97
CA LEU A 74 15.42 0.48 -0.73
C LEU A 74 14.69 -0.52 0.15
N PHE A 75 14.87 -1.83 -0.12
CA PHE A 75 14.25 -2.86 0.70
C PHE A 75 14.70 -2.76 2.17
N LEU A 76 16.00 -2.59 2.40
CA LEU A 76 16.57 -2.43 3.74
C LEU A 76 16.09 -1.14 4.42
N ALA A 77 16.08 -0.01 3.70
CA ALA A 77 15.63 1.28 4.20
C ALA A 77 14.14 1.24 4.58
N CYS A 78 13.29 0.69 3.71
CA CYS A 78 11.86 0.53 4.00
C CYS A 78 11.62 -0.44 5.15
N TRP A 79 12.37 -1.54 5.23
CA TRP A 79 12.27 -2.46 6.35
C TRP A 79 12.66 -1.78 7.67
N ARG A 80 13.68 -0.93 7.68
CA ARG A 80 14.20 -0.29 8.89
C ARG A 80 13.36 0.90 9.37
N TRP A 81 12.80 1.69 8.45
CA TRP A 81 12.16 2.97 8.76
C TRP A 81 10.68 3.07 8.37
N ALA A 82 10.22 2.27 7.40
CA ALA A 82 8.89 2.44 6.79
C ALA A 82 8.17 1.10 6.59
N ASN A 83 8.13 0.26 7.63
CA ASN A 83 7.52 -1.08 7.62
C ASN A 83 5.97 -1.04 7.68
N HIS A 84 5.37 -0.17 6.87
CA HIS A 84 3.92 0.00 6.74
C HIS A 84 3.52 0.09 5.25
N ALA A 85 2.25 -0.13 4.95
CA ALA A 85 1.75 -0.19 3.57
C ALA A 85 2.02 1.09 2.77
N GLU A 86 1.88 2.26 3.39
CA GLU A 86 2.16 3.54 2.74
C GLU A 86 3.65 3.71 2.42
N GLY A 87 4.54 3.31 3.32
CA GLY A 87 5.99 3.39 3.12
C GLY A 87 6.46 2.56 1.93
N ALA A 88 5.88 1.38 1.76
CA ALA A 88 6.11 0.54 0.58
C ALA A 88 5.67 1.22 -0.72
N ARG A 89 4.53 1.93 -0.71
CA ARG A 89 4.03 2.70 -1.86
C ARG A 89 4.91 3.91 -2.19
N TRP A 90 5.33 4.67 -1.19
CA TRP A 90 6.24 5.81 -1.37
C TRP A 90 7.59 5.39 -1.94
N SER A 91 8.08 4.19 -1.60
CA SER A 91 9.31 3.64 -2.17
C SER A 91 9.27 3.48 -3.70
N MET A 92 8.10 3.48 -4.33
CA MET A 92 7.95 3.40 -5.79
C MET A 92 8.29 4.70 -6.50
N LEU A 93 8.06 5.83 -5.85
CA LEU A 93 8.43 7.13 -6.41
C LEU A 93 9.95 7.26 -6.54
N ALA A 94 10.70 6.61 -5.65
CA ALA A 94 12.15 6.59 -5.68
C ALA A 94 12.72 5.86 -6.91
N ASP A 95 11.95 4.98 -7.57
CA ASP A 95 12.39 4.27 -8.78
C ASP A 95 12.54 5.20 -10.00
N SER A 96 11.92 6.38 -10.00
CA SER A 96 12.07 7.36 -11.09
C SER A 96 13.53 7.82 -11.28
N LEU A 97 14.30 7.91 -10.20
CA LEU A 97 15.69 8.38 -10.21
C LEU A 97 16.63 7.39 -10.94
N PRO A 98 16.77 6.12 -10.51
CA PRO A 98 17.63 5.16 -11.20
C PRO A 98 17.14 4.86 -12.63
N VAL A 99 15.84 4.92 -12.90
CA VAL A 99 15.31 4.76 -14.26
C VAL A 99 15.75 5.92 -15.16
N THR A 100 15.69 7.16 -14.67
CA THR A 100 16.20 8.31 -15.44
C THR A 100 17.71 8.21 -15.66
N LEU A 101 18.46 7.76 -14.65
CA LEU A 101 19.90 7.54 -14.76
C LEU A 101 20.22 6.50 -15.86
N LEU A 102 19.47 5.40 -15.93
CA LEU A 102 19.60 4.41 -16.99
C LEU A 102 19.26 4.99 -18.37
N MET A 103 18.20 5.81 -18.47
CA MET A 103 17.86 6.49 -19.72
C MET A 103 19.00 7.41 -20.18
N LEU A 104 19.62 8.13 -19.25
CA LEU A 104 20.76 9.00 -19.52
C LEU A 104 21.98 8.20 -20.00
N VAL A 105 22.34 7.11 -19.31
CA VAL A 105 23.47 6.25 -19.71
C VAL A 105 23.26 5.62 -21.08
N ASN A 106 22.01 5.41 -21.51
CA ASN A 106 21.69 4.90 -22.85
C ASN A 106 21.44 6.02 -23.88
N ASN A 107 21.85 7.26 -23.59
CA ASN A 107 21.70 8.43 -24.44
C ASN A 107 20.27 8.61 -25.00
N PHE A 108 19.25 8.29 -24.20
CA PHE A 108 17.84 8.38 -24.58
C PHE A 108 17.43 7.58 -25.84
N ALA A 109 18.12 6.47 -26.15
CA ALA A 109 17.73 5.58 -27.24
C ALA A 109 16.28 5.07 -27.08
N LEU A 110 15.52 5.04 -28.18
CA LEU A 110 14.06 4.85 -28.14
C LEU A 110 13.64 3.49 -27.55
N PHE A 111 14.32 2.41 -27.93
CA PHE A 111 13.98 1.06 -27.46
C PHE A 111 14.30 0.83 -25.96
N PRO A 112 15.51 1.18 -25.45
CA PRO A 112 15.77 1.14 -24.01
C PRO A 112 14.83 2.03 -23.19
N VAL A 113 14.58 3.27 -23.63
CA VAL A 113 13.71 4.20 -22.91
C VAL A 113 12.29 3.64 -22.79
N THR A 114 11.71 3.15 -23.89
CA THR A 114 10.38 2.53 -23.86
C THR A 114 10.35 1.29 -22.98
N SER A 115 11.43 0.50 -22.97
CA SER A 115 11.55 -0.66 -22.08
C SER A 115 11.58 -0.26 -20.60
N PHE A 116 12.38 0.72 -20.22
CA PHE A 116 12.50 1.12 -18.81
C PHE A 116 11.23 1.83 -18.32
N VAL A 117 10.64 2.68 -19.14
CA VAL A 117 9.37 3.36 -18.83
C VAL A 117 8.23 2.35 -18.70
N SER A 118 8.12 1.38 -19.61
CA SER A 118 7.10 0.32 -19.51
C SER A 118 7.30 -0.55 -18.27
N ALA A 119 8.54 -0.89 -17.94
CA ALA A 119 8.84 -1.63 -16.71
C ALA A 119 8.44 -0.83 -15.45
N LEU A 120 8.75 0.46 -15.38
CA LEU A 120 8.36 1.34 -14.27
C LEU A 120 6.84 1.48 -14.16
N LEU A 121 6.14 1.67 -15.29
CA LEU A 121 4.68 1.78 -15.32
C LEU A 121 4.02 0.49 -14.85
N MET A 122 4.43 -0.65 -15.41
CA MET A 122 3.91 -1.97 -15.04
C MET A 122 4.14 -2.27 -13.56
N SER A 123 5.35 -1.98 -13.05
CA SER A 123 5.67 -2.15 -11.62
C SER A 123 4.80 -1.27 -10.72
N SER A 124 4.56 -0.02 -11.14
CA SER A 124 3.76 0.91 -10.35
C SER A 124 2.27 0.55 -10.39
N LEU A 125 1.75 0.08 -11.52
CA LEU A 125 0.34 -0.31 -11.72
C LEU A 125 -0.09 -1.52 -10.88
N ILE A 126 0.81 -2.48 -10.63
CA ILE A 126 0.46 -3.68 -9.85
C ILE A 126 0.15 -3.35 -8.38
N ILE A 127 0.81 -2.33 -7.82
CA ILE A 127 0.81 -2.09 -6.36
C ILE A 127 0.19 -0.74 -5.97
N ALA A 128 0.40 0.30 -6.78
CA ALA A 128 0.02 1.66 -6.45
C ALA A 128 -1.26 2.09 -7.17
N GLU A 129 -1.93 3.09 -6.59
CA GLU A 129 -3.07 3.74 -7.22
C GLU A 129 -2.62 4.51 -8.47
N ILE A 130 -3.53 4.65 -9.44
CA ILE A 130 -3.29 5.40 -10.70
C ILE A 130 -2.73 6.81 -10.43
N ARG A 131 -3.13 7.45 -9.33
CA ARG A 131 -2.59 8.77 -8.94
C ARG A 131 -1.10 8.72 -8.65
N LEU A 132 -0.64 7.72 -7.91
CA LEU A 132 0.79 7.53 -7.60
C LEU A 132 1.59 7.20 -8.85
N THR A 133 1.04 6.41 -9.78
CA THR A 133 1.72 6.10 -11.05
C THR A 133 1.89 7.35 -11.91
N LEU A 134 0.89 8.23 -11.95
CA LEU A 134 0.98 9.53 -12.64
C LEU A 134 2.02 10.44 -12.00
N ILE A 135 2.05 10.53 -10.66
CA ILE A 135 3.08 11.30 -9.95
C ILE A 135 4.48 10.74 -10.28
N ASN A 136 4.66 9.42 -10.28
CA ASN A 136 5.93 8.79 -10.62
C ASN A 136 6.39 9.16 -12.05
N LEU A 137 5.45 9.16 -13.00
CA LEU A 137 5.71 9.55 -14.38
C LEU A 137 6.08 11.05 -14.49
N MET A 138 5.39 11.93 -13.75
CA MET A 138 5.72 13.34 -13.72
C MET A 138 7.11 13.60 -13.15
N ILE A 139 7.50 12.87 -12.10
CA ILE A 139 8.85 12.96 -11.52
C ILE A 139 9.90 12.46 -12.53
N LEU A 140 9.63 11.35 -13.22
CA LEU A 140 10.50 10.82 -14.27
C LEU A 140 10.71 11.85 -15.40
N LEU A 141 9.62 12.47 -15.87
CA LEU A 141 9.66 13.51 -16.92
C LEU A 141 10.44 14.74 -16.45
N ALA A 142 10.25 15.17 -15.19
CA ALA A 142 10.98 16.28 -14.61
C ALA A 142 12.49 16.00 -14.52
N PHE A 143 12.90 14.82 -14.05
CA PHE A 143 14.33 14.46 -14.03
C PHE A 143 14.90 14.32 -15.45
N SER A 144 14.12 13.76 -16.38
CA SER A 144 14.54 13.61 -17.77
C SER A 144 14.74 14.94 -18.48
N SER A 145 13.92 15.95 -18.18
CA SER A 145 14.06 17.29 -18.79
C SER A 145 15.29 18.04 -18.28
N LEU A 146 15.69 17.81 -17.02
CA LEU A 146 16.94 18.36 -16.46
C LEU A 146 18.19 17.78 -17.14
N ALA A 147 18.12 16.57 -17.67
CA ALA A 147 19.25 15.85 -18.22
C ALA A 147 19.61 16.24 -19.67
N SER A 148 18.96 17.27 -20.25
CA SER A 148 19.18 17.77 -21.62
C SER A 148 19.30 16.65 -22.65
N PRO A 149 18.18 15.99 -23.02
CA PRO A 149 18.20 14.81 -23.88
C PRO A 149 18.86 15.14 -25.22
N SER A 150 19.98 14.50 -25.50
CA SER A 150 20.65 14.57 -26.80
C SER A 150 20.04 13.50 -27.69
N PHE A 151 19.05 13.88 -28.50
CA PHE A 151 18.36 12.97 -29.45
C PHE A 151 19.20 12.62 -30.68
N THR A 152 20.52 12.65 -30.57
CA THR A 152 21.46 12.54 -31.68
C THR A 152 21.43 11.15 -32.33
N GLU A 153 21.14 10.10 -31.57
CA GLU A 153 20.99 8.73 -32.08
C GLU A 153 19.68 8.11 -31.58
N LEU A 154 18.60 8.35 -32.33
CA LEU A 154 17.27 7.87 -31.97
C LEU A 154 17.14 6.33 -32.14
N LEU A 155 17.95 5.75 -33.02
CA LEU A 155 17.97 4.31 -33.27
C LEU A 155 18.99 3.62 -32.37
N ALA A 156 18.51 2.67 -31.57
CA ALA A 156 19.36 1.78 -30.81
C ALA A 156 20.09 0.81 -31.74
N ASP A 157 21.27 0.35 -31.31
CA ASP A 157 21.98 -0.76 -31.95
C ASP A 157 21.06 -1.99 -32.06
N PRO A 158 21.05 -2.74 -33.20
CA PRO A 158 20.23 -3.93 -33.39
C PRO A 158 20.24 -4.93 -32.23
N LEU A 159 21.39 -5.19 -31.60
CA LEU A 159 21.46 -6.09 -30.45
C LEU A 159 20.71 -5.51 -29.25
N GLN A 160 20.94 -4.24 -28.93
CA GLN A 160 20.23 -3.54 -27.88
C GLN A 160 18.71 -3.50 -28.13
N ALA A 161 18.27 -3.28 -29.38
CA ALA A 161 16.86 -3.30 -29.76
C ALA A 161 16.21 -4.68 -29.58
N GLN A 162 16.92 -5.76 -29.91
CA GLN A 162 16.44 -7.13 -29.69
C GLN A 162 16.34 -7.46 -28.20
N VAL A 163 17.39 -7.15 -27.41
CA VAL A 163 17.42 -7.44 -25.97
C VAL A 163 16.35 -6.62 -25.23
N SER A 164 16.16 -5.35 -25.58
CA SER A 164 15.09 -4.51 -25.00
C SER A 164 13.69 -5.02 -25.36
N SER A 165 13.46 -5.45 -26.60
CA SER A 165 12.18 -6.03 -27.02
C SER A 165 11.86 -7.32 -26.24
N VAL A 166 12.84 -8.23 -26.12
CA VAL A 166 12.71 -9.47 -25.34
C VAL A 166 12.49 -9.16 -23.85
N SER A 167 13.22 -8.18 -23.30
CA SER A 167 13.07 -7.73 -21.92
C SER A 167 11.65 -7.24 -21.62
N VAL A 168 11.06 -6.40 -22.49
CA VAL A 168 9.68 -5.90 -22.32
C VAL A 168 8.66 -7.04 -22.37
N LEU A 169 8.80 -7.97 -23.32
CA LEU A 169 7.90 -9.11 -23.44
C LEU A 169 7.99 -10.03 -22.21
N LEU A 170 9.21 -10.34 -21.78
CA LEU A 170 9.43 -11.19 -20.61
C LEU A 170 8.90 -10.52 -19.34
N TYR A 171 9.19 -9.23 -19.16
CA TYR A 171 8.75 -8.48 -17.98
C TYR A 171 7.23 -8.34 -17.91
N SER A 172 6.58 -8.01 -19.04
CA SER A 172 5.12 -7.92 -19.11
C SER A 172 4.43 -9.25 -18.84
N ALA A 173 4.97 -10.37 -19.34
CA ALA A 173 4.46 -11.71 -19.04
C ALA A 173 4.60 -12.07 -17.56
N LEU A 174 5.74 -11.74 -16.94
CA LEU A 174 5.96 -11.94 -15.50
C LEU A 174 4.97 -11.12 -14.66
N VAL A 175 4.84 -9.83 -14.96
CA VAL A 175 3.90 -8.92 -14.31
C VAL A 175 2.47 -9.41 -14.44
N ALA A 176 2.06 -9.82 -15.64
CA ALA A 176 0.72 -10.37 -15.89
C ALA A 176 0.50 -11.63 -15.03
N THR A 177 1.47 -12.54 -14.97
CA THR A 177 1.38 -13.76 -14.16
C THR A 177 1.22 -13.44 -12.67
N LEU A 178 1.97 -12.45 -12.16
CA LEU A 178 1.84 -11.97 -10.78
C LEU A 178 0.45 -11.38 -10.53
N GLY A 179 -0.03 -10.53 -11.45
CA GLY A 179 -1.36 -9.92 -11.39
C GLY A 179 -2.50 -10.95 -11.42
N PHE A 180 -2.37 -12.00 -12.23
CA PHE A 180 -3.34 -13.10 -12.25
C PHE A 180 -3.33 -13.90 -10.95
N ARG A 181 -2.15 -14.17 -10.39
CA ARG A 181 -2.03 -14.87 -9.10
C ARG A 181 -2.65 -14.08 -7.96
N THR A 182 -2.40 -12.77 -7.89
CA THR A 182 -2.98 -11.90 -6.87
C THR A 182 -4.49 -11.74 -7.05
N SER A 183 -4.98 -11.62 -8.29
CA SER A 183 -6.42 -11.56 -8.56
C SER A 183 -7.14 -12.87 -8.22
N ALA A 184 -6.51 -14.00 -8.53
CA ALA A 184 -7.05 -15.33 -8.21
C ALA A 184 -7.12 -15.57 -6.69
N SER A 185 -6.10 -15.17 -5.93
CA SER A 185 -6.12 -15.31 -4.47
C SER A 185 -7.20 -14.43 -3.83
N LEU A 186 -7.32 -13.17 -4.29
CA LEU A 186 -8.38 -12.26 -3.82
C LEU A 186 -9.78 -12.78 -4.17
N GLY A 187 -9.95 -13.41 -5.33
CA GLY A 187 -11.22 -14.02 -5.71
C GLY A 187 -11.61 -15.21 -4.83
N GLN A 188 -10.65 -15.96 -4.30
CA GLN A 188 -10.91 -17.04 -3.35
C GLN A 188 -11.23 -16.51 -1.95
N GLU A 189 -10.44 -15.54 -1.45
CA GLU A 189 -10.70 -14.89 -0.16
C GLU A 189 -12.03 -14.15 -0.15
N GLY A 190 -12.38 -13.46 -1.23
CA GLY A 190 -13.66 -12.75 -1.37
C GLY A 190 -14.87 -13.67 -1.24
N LYS A 191 -14.78 -14.92 -1.71
CA LYS A 191 -15.85 -15.93 -1.52
C LYS A 191 -15.99 -16.32 -0.05
N VAL A 192 -14.88 -16.46 0.67
CA VAL A 192 -14.90 -16.77 2.10
C VAL A 192 -15.52 -15.63 2.90
N TYR A 193 -15.17 -14.37 2.59
CA TYR A 193 -15.76 -13.20 3.24
C TYR A 193 -17.25 -13.05 2.93
N ALA A 194 -17.68 -13.29 1.69
CA ALA A 194 -19.09 -13.27 1.32
C ALA A 194 -19.89 -14.29 2.13
N ASN A 195 -19.37 -15.52 2.26
CA ASN A 195 -20.00 -16.56 3.06
C ASN A 195 -20.10 -16.18 4.55
N GLN A 196 -19.04 -15.59 5.12
CA GLN A 196 -19.05 -15.12 6.52
C GLN A 196 -20.04 -13.96 6.73
N HIS A 197 -20.20 -13.06 5.75
CA HIS A 197 -21.18 -11.99 5.80
C HIS A 197 -22.62 -12.53 5.75
N ASP A 198 -22.87 -13.54 4.92
CA ASP A 198 -24.17 -14.19 4.84
C ASP A 198 -24.52 -14.93 6.14
N GLU A 199 -23.55 -15.61 6.77
CA GLU A 199 -23.75 -16.22 8.09
C GLU A 199 -24.05 -15.17 9.17
N THR A 200 -23.30 -14.06 9.18
CA THR A 200 -23.51 -12.96 10.12
C THR A 200 -24.91 -12.35 9.94
N ARG A 201 -25.36 -12.16 8.69
CA ARG A 201 -26.72 -11.68 8.38
C ARG A 201 -27.79 -12.64 8.90
N ARG A 202 -27.61 -13.96 8.69
CA ARG A 202 -28.54 -14.97 9.20
C ARG A 202 -28.62 -14.97 10.73
N LEU A 203 -27.50 -14.82 11.42
CA LEU A 203 -27.46 -14.72 12.87
C LEU A 203 -28.14 -13.45 13.38
N VAL A 204 -27.90 -12.30 12.74
CA VAL A 204 -28.58 -11.03 13.05
C VAL A 204 -30.09 -11.16 12.85
N ASP A 205 -30.54 -11.78 11.75
CA ASP A 205 -31.97 -11.96 11.49
C ASP A 205 -32.64 -12.96 12.44
N HIS A 206 -31.90 -13.98 12.91
CA HIS A 206 -32.36 -14.85 14.00
C HIS A 206 -32.44 -14.10 15.33
N LEU A 207 -31.43 -13.28 15.69
CA LEU A 207 -31.46 -12.48 16.92
C LEU A 207 -32.61 -11.46 16.92
N LYS A 208 -32.91 -10.82 15.77
CA LYS A 208 -34.05 -9.88 15.65
C LYS A 208 -35.38 -10.49 16.04
N ARG A 209 -35.56 -11.81 15.92
CA ARG A 209 -36.79 -12.51 16.34
C ARG A 209 -36.93 -12.62 17.86
N TYR A 210 -35.83 -12.52 18.60
CA TYR A 210 -35.79 -12.66 20.07
C TYR A 210 -35.56 -11.32 20.80
N VAL A 211 -35.21 -10.25 20.07
CA VAL A 211 -35.03 -8.90 20.63
C VAL A 211 -36.30 -8.08 20.41
N SER A 212 -36.85 -7.52 21.48
CA SER A 212 -38.04 -6.65 21.45
C SER A 212 -37.87 -5.46 20.50
N PRO A 213 -38.89 -5.07 19.71
CA PRO A 213 -38.81 -3.96 18.74
C PRO A 213 -38.40 -2.60 19.33
N GLN A 214 -38.50 -2.42 20.66
CA GLN A 214 -38.30 -1.13 21.32
C GLN A 214 -36.84 -0.68 21.43
N THR A 215 -35.85 -1.55 21.16
CA THR A 215 -34.42 -1.18 21.20
C THR A 215 -33.89 -0.68 19.85
N TRP A 216 -34.61 -0.89 18.75
CA TRP A 216 -34.13 -0.56 17.40
C TRP A 216 -34.48 0.87 16.94
N THR A 217 -35.43 1.53 17.60
CA THR A 217 -35.83 2.91 17.24
C THR A 217 -34.85 3.96 17.72
N THR A 218 -33.81 3.59 18.48
CA THR A 218 -32.77 4.53 18.95
C THR A 218 -31.61 4.67 17.97
N ASP A 219 -31.52 3.82 16.94
CA ASP A 219 -30.46 3.84 15.93
C ASP A 219 -30.91 4.47 14.60
N ALA A 220 -31.76 5.51 14.67
CA ALA A 220 -31.80 6.49 13.59
C ALA A 220 -30.49 7.30 13.63
N PRO A 221 -29.84 7.59 12.48
CA PRO A 221 -28.50 8.18 12.46
C PRO A 221 -28.47 9.49 13.26
N PRO A 222 -27.47 9.71 14.14
CA PRO A 222 -27.37 10.95 14.89
C PRO A 222 -27.05 12.08 13.91
N ASN A 223 -28.07 12.86 13.54
CA ASN A 223 -27.84 14.24 13.16
C ASN A 223 -27.07 14.90 14.32
N ARG A 224 -25.96 15.55 14.00
CA ARG A 224 -24.86 15.91 14.89
C ARG A 224 -25.15 17.09 15.82
N SER A 225 -26.40 17.28 16.24
CA SER A 225 -26.79 18.39 17.10
C SER A 225 -27.69 17.91 18.24
N SER A 226 -27.13 17.95 19.45
CA SER A 226 -27.83 17.85 20.74
C SER A 226 -28.34 16.45 21.15
N ILE A 227 -27.43 15.63 21.70
CA ILE A 227 -27.82 14.58 22.65
C ILE A 227 -28.14 15.27 23.98
N ALA A 228 -29.39 15.70 24.16
CA ALA A 228 -29.95 15.97 25.47
C ALA A 228 -30.65 14.69 25.90
N LEU A 229 -30.07 13.94 26.85
CA LEU A 229 -30.72 12.80 27.49
C LEU A 229 -31.88 13.34 28.35
N PRO A 230 -33.16 13.06 28.06
CA PRO A 230 -34.20 13.25 29.06
C PRO A 230 -34.04 12.14 30.10
N ILE A 231 -33.39 12.45 31.21
CA ILE A 231 -33.46 11.61 32.42
C ILE A 231 -34.90 11.72 32.91
N ALA A 232 -35.75 10.79 32.48
CA ALA A 232 -37.09 10.62 33.04
C ALA A 232 -36.93 10.04 34.46
N THR A 233 -36.87 10.92 35.46
CA THR A 233 -36.96 10.55 36.87
C THR A 233 -38.37 10.05 37.15
N ARG A 234 -38.59 8.75 36.97
CA ARG A 234 -39.82 8.09 37.40
C ARG A 234 -39.78 7.96 38.93
N SER A 235 -40.51 8.84 39.61
CA SER A 235 -40.82 8.72 41.04
C SER A 235 -41.66 7.48 41.28
N LEU A 236 -41.06 6.42 41.82
CA LEU A 236 -41.77 5.28 42.38
C LEU A 236 -42.15 5.61 43.83
N THR A 237 -43.41 6.00 44.03
CA THR A 237 -43.99 6.13 45.37
C THR A 237 -44.38 4.74 45.87
N VAL A 238 -43.55 4.15 46.73
CA VAL A 238 -43.91 2.97 47.53
C VAL A 238 -44.07 3.43 48.98
N ASN A 239 -45.31 3.39 49.47
CA ASN A 239 -45.72 3.50 50.87
C ASN A 239 -45.04 4.60 51.72
N GLY A 240 -45.44 5.85 51.48
CA GLY A 240 -45.63 6.84 52.56
C GLY A 240 -44.41 7.51 53.17
N LEU A 241 -43.19 7.30 52.68
CA LEU A 241 -42.00 8.06 53.13
C LEU A 241 -41.32 8.75 51.95
N ALA A 242 -41.51 10.06 51.85
CA ALA A 242 -40.87 10.90 50.85
C ALA A 242 -39.41 11.17 51.24
N VAL A 243 -38.46 10.54 50.55
CA VAL A 243 -37.04 10.88 50.66
C VAL A 243 -36.65 11.76 49.47
N SER A 244 -36.52 13.05 49.74
CA SER A 244 -36.01 14.04 48.78
C SER A 244 -34.48 14.06 48.84
N PHE A 245 -33.81 13.63 47.76
CA PHE A 245 -32.37 13.84 47.60
C PHE A 245 -32.14 15.11 46.77
N SER A 246 -31.85 16.21 47.47
CA SER A 246 -31.31 17.44 46.90
C SER A 246 -29.79 17.31 46.82
N SER A 247 -29.25 16.92 45.66
CA SER A 247 -27.80 17.01 45.42
C SER A 247 -27.47 18.35 44.79
N ARG A 248 -27.24 19.34 45.66
CA ARG A 248 -26.67 20.64 45.34
C ARG A 248 -25.14 20.47 45.31
N SER A 249 -24.53 20.51 44.14
CA SER A 249 -23.10 20.81 44.04
C SER A 249 -22.83 21.55 42.75
N GLY A 250 -22.79 22.88 42.90
CA GLY A 250 -22.10 23.74 41.95
C GLY A 250 -20.62 23.72 42.29
N ALA A 251 -19.79 23.55 41.26
CA ALA A 251 -18.41 23.98 41.26
C ALA A 251 -18.09 24.51 39.86
N ARG A 252 -18.36 25.82 39.67
CA ARG A 252 -17.51 26.67 38.82
C ARG A 252 -16.25 26.95 39.61
N LEU A 253 -15.08 26.91 38.98
CA LEU A 253 -14.09 27.99 38.98
C LEU A 253 -12.94 27.66 38.01
N GLN A 254 -12.69 28.66 37.14
CA GLN A 254 -11.55 28.94 36.26
C GLN A 254 -11.22 27.97 35.13
#